data_AF-A0A1M4V1H8-F1
#
_entry.id   AF-A0A1M4V1H8-F1
#
_cell.length_a   1.000
_cell.length_b   1.000
_cell.length_c   1.000
_cell.angle_alpha   90.00
_cell.angle_beta   90.00
_cell.angle_gamma   90.00
#
_symmetry.space_group_name_H-M   'P 1'
#
loop_
_entity.id
_entity.type
_entity.pdbx_description
1 polymer ?
#
loop_
_entity_poly.entity_id
_entity_poly.type
_entity_poly.pdbx_seq_one_letter_code
_entity_poly.pdbx_strand_id
1 'polypeptide(L)'
;MALPSTGPLSLSQVNTELGRATGATISLGDAGVRGLAGVVNGAIGLGTLRGKSAQFTHTITSHQQELDLHTYLQAQGWDGTSKVEVTVAAGIYIWSDTTTIPALDMGGAFPGGLTLVNRGFIMGKGGDGGYQLADRSSYVAPTAGGPAIGLTGPIIIDNAAGYIGGGGGGGAAATGQPIAILSTAVHSPGGGGAGGGRGGAMPYGNTSSLVMGAFGSGGAIGQPGSVATNSNNWAGATVPSHGGAGGAGGAGAVEGGGL
;
A
#
# COMPACT_ATOMS: atom_id res chain seq x y z
N MET A 1 -19.43 -4.83 -19.97
CA MET A 1 -19.71 -6.27 -19.79
C MET A 1 -19.58 -6.90 -21.16
N ALA A 2 -18.60 -7.78 -21.36
CA ALA A 2 -18.27 -8.31 -22.68
C ALA A 2 -19.48 -8.74 -23.52
N LEU A 3 -19.44 -8.43 -24.82
CA LEU A 3 -20.50 -8.77 -25.76
C LEU A 3 -20.70 -10.30 -25.86
N PRO A 4 -21.94 -10.79 -26.07
CA PRO A 4 -22.23 -12.21 -26.16
C PRO A 4 -21.29 -12.98 -27.10
N SER A 5 -20.63 -14.01 -26.56
CA SER A 5 -19.76 -14.91 -27.33
C SER A 5 -20.56 -15.87 -28.23
N THR A 6 -21.81 -16.17 -27.87
CA THR A 6 -22.74 -17.01 -28.64
C THR A 6 -24.14 -16.37 -28.71
N GLY A 7 -24.99 -16.85 -29.61
CA GLY A 7 -26.38 -16.39 -29.72
C GLY A 7 -26.56 -15.04 -30.43
N PRO A 8 -27.77 -14.45 -30.41
CA PRO A 8 -28.04 -13.17 -31.07
C PRO A 8 -27.18 -12.06 -30.48
N LEU A 9 -26.52 -11.29 -31.35
CA LEU A 9 -25.80 -10.06 -31.01
C LEU A 9 -26.52 -8.92 -31.71
N SER A 10 -26.85 -7.85 -30.98
CA SER A 10 -27.52 -6.67 -31.53
C SER A 10 -26.63 -5.43 -31.41
N LEU A 11 -26.85 -4.46 -32.30
CA LEU A 11 -26.19 -3.16 -32.23
C LEU A 11 -26.57 -2.36 -30.98
N SER A 12 -27.74 -2.65 -30.40
CA SER A 12 -28.16 -2.09 -29.11
C SER A 12 -27.23 -2.54 -27.98
N GLN A 13 -26.81 -3.81 -27.98
CA GLN A 13 -25.81 -4.33 -27.04
C GLN A 13 -24.43 -3.70 -27.28
N VAL A 14 -24.05 -3.47 -28.53
CA VAL A 14 -22.79 -2.76 -28.86
C VAL A 14 -22.83 -1.32 -28.35
N ASN A 15 -23.97 -0.61 -28.48
CA ASN A 15 -24.14 0.70 -27.86
C ASN A 15 -23.93 0.65 -26.35
N THR A 16 -24.59 -0.28 -25.66
CA THR A 16 -24.43 -0.44 -24.21
C THR A 16 -22.99 -0.71 -23.82
N GLU A 17 -22.27 -1.56 -24.58
CA GLU A 17 -20.87 -1.86 -24.29
C GLU A 17 -19.95 -0.64 -24.49
N LEU A 18 -20.27 0.23 -25.45
CA LEU A 18 -19.59 1.50 -25.66
C LEU A 18 -20.07 2.62 -24.72
N GLY A 19 -20.93 2.32 -23.75
CA GLY A 19 -21.49 3.31 -22.81
C GLY A 19 -22.52 4.27 -23.43
N ARG A 20 -23.08 3.93 -24.60
CA ARG A 20 -24.11 4.71 -25.31
C ARG A 20 -25.52 4.22 -24.95
N ALA A 21 -26.51 5.09 -25.15
CA ALA A 21 -27.92 4.70 -25.01
C ALA A 21 -28.28 3.57 -25.99
N THR A 22 -29.11 2.62 -25.55
CA THR A 22 -29.49 1.41 -26.32
C THR A 22 -30.10 1.70 -27.68
N GLY A 23 -30.79 2.84 -27.85
CA GLY A 23 -31.39 3.30 -29.10
C GLY A 23 -30.56 4.30 -29.89
N ALA A 24 -29.33 4.62 -29.47
CA ALA A 24 -28.48 5.55 -30.20
C ALA A 24 -28.13 5.02 -31.59
N THR A 25 -28.08 5.89 -32.59
CA THR A 25 -27.62 5.50 -33.93
C THR A 25 -26.17 5.02 -33.83
N ILE A 26 -25.90 3.83 -34.39
CA ILE A 26 -24.57 3.21 -34.37
C ILE A 26 -24.32 2.53 -35.71
N SER A 27 -23.08 2.63 -36.18
CA SER A 27 -22.62 2.03 -37.42
C SER A 27 -21.38 1.19 -37.15
N LEU A 28 -21.21 0.10 -37.90
CA LEU A 28 -19.98 -0.69 -37.89
C LEU A 28 -18.76 0.12 -38.38
N GLY A 29 -18.98 1.23 -39.09
CA GLY A 29 -17.91 2.15 -39.48
C GLY A 29 -17.50 3.14 -38.39
N ASP A 30 -18.23 3.22 -37.28
CA ASP A 30 -17.95 4.15 -36.18
C ASP A 30 -16.61 3.79 -35.52
N ALA A 31 -15.81 4.81 -35.20
CA ALA A 31 -14.50 4.66 -34.57
C ALA A 31 -14.58 3.85 -33.26
N GLY A 32 -15.64 4.04 -32.45
CA GLY A 32 -15.81 3.29 -31.21
C GLY A 32 -16.02 1.79 -31.45
N VAL A 33 -16.81 1.43 -32.46
CA VAL A 33 -17.09 0.03 -32.82
C VAL A 33 -15.85 -0.63 -33.42
N ARG A 34 -15.10 0.10 -34.23
CA ARG A 34 -13.82 -0.36 -34.77
C ARG A 34 -12.75 -0.55 -33.71
N GLY A 35 -12.67 0.37 -32.75
CA GLY A 35 -11.80 0.24 -31.57
C GLY A 35 -12.12 -1.03 -30.80
N LEU A 36 -13.40 -1.29 -30.52
CA LEU A 36 -13.86 -2.51 -29.87
C LEU A 36 -13.53 -3.79 -30.68
N ALA A 37 -13.60 -3.72 -32.00
CA ALA A 37 -13.21 -4.83 -32.88
C ALA A 37 -11.70 -5.08 -32.92
N GLY A 38 -10.87 -4.08 -32.58
CA GLY A 38 -9.42 -4.12 -32.77
C GLY A 38 -9.01 -4.05 -34.25
N VAL A 39 -9.85 -3.47 -35.11
CA VAL A 39 -9.63 -3.41 -36.56
C VAL A 39 -9.68 -1.96 -37.05
N VAL A 40 -8.52 -1.44 -37.45
CA VAL A 40 -8.36 -0.03 -37.86
C VAL A 40 -8.92 0.22 -39.27
N ASN A 41 -8.69 -0.70 -40.21
CA ASN A 41 -9.09 -0.57 -41.62
C ASN A 41 -9.80 -1.83 -42.13
N GLY A 42 -10.58 -1.72 -43.21
CA GLY A 42 -11.27 -2.86 -43.85
C GLY A 42 -12.61 -3.22 -43.20
N ALA A 43 -13.46 -3.96 -43.90
CA ALA A 43 -14.82 -4.24 -43.43
C ALA A 43 -14.80 -5.02 -42.10
N ILE A 44 -15.58 -4.56 -41.12
CA ILE A 44 -15.88 -5.34 -39.92
C ILE A 44 -17.33 -5.81 -39.96
N GLY A 45 -17.55 -7.08 -39.69
CA GLY A 45 -18.89 -7.63 -39.47
C GLY A 45 -19.25 -7.60 -37.99
N LEU A 46 -20.56 -7.63 -37.69
CA LEU A 46 -21.05 -7.72 -36.31
C LEU A 46 -20.48 -8.93 -35.56
N GLY A 47 -20.21 -10.04 -36.26
CA GLY A 47 -19.56 -11.22 -35.69
C GLY A 47 -18.16 -10.99 -35.10
N THR A 48 -17.43 -9.98 -35.61
CA THR A 48 -16.08 -9.60 -35.14
C THR A 48 -16.10 -9.03 -33.72
N LEU A 49 -17.26 -8.56 -33.25
CA LEU A 49 -17.45 -7.93 -31.95
C LEU A 49 -17.79 -8.95 -30.85
N ARG A 50 -18.01 -10.22 -31.20
CA ARG A 50 -18.37 -11.25 -30.21
C ARG A 50 -17.25 -11.45 -29.20
N GLY A 51 -17.61 -11.47 -27.92
CA GLY A 51 -16.66 -11.61 -26.82
C GLY A 51 -15.77 -10.38 -26.59
N LYS A 52 -15.90 -9.30 -27.37
CA LYS A 52 -15.14 -8.06 -27.15
C LYS A 52 -15.71 -7.28 -25.97
N SER A 53 -14.85 -6.54 -25.28
CA SER A 53 -15.24 -5.62 -24.23
C SER A 53 -14.51 -4.29 -24.34
N ALA A 54 -15.20 -3.21 -24.01
CA ALA A 54 -14.61 -1.87 -23.86
C ALA A 54 -13.95 -1.67 -22.48
N GLN A 55 -13.99 -2.69 -21.63
CA GLN A 55 -13.35 -2.72 -20.32
C GLN A 55 -12.19 -3.72 -20.33
N PHE A 56 -11.01 -3.25 -19.93
CA PHE A 56 -9.86 -4.07 -19.61
C PHE A 56 -9.98 -4.58 -18.18
N THR A 57 -9.92 -5.89 -18.01
CA THR A 57 -9.96 -6.53 -16.69
C THR A 57 -8.65 -7.24 -16.40
N HIS A 58 -8.11 -7.06 -15.20
CA HIS A 58 -6.89 -7.73 -14.78
C HIS A 58 -6.94 -8.13 -13.31
N THR A 59 -6.32 -9.26 -12.95
CA THR A 59 -6.17 -9.70 -11.57
C THR A 59 -4.70 -9.81 -11.21
N ILE A 60 -4.27 -9.05 -10.20
CA ILE A 60 -2.92 -9.12 -9.64
C ILE A 60 -2.88 -10.31 -8.68
N THR A 61 -2.10 -11.33 -9.04
CA THR A 61 -2.00 -12.62 -8.31
C THR A 61 -0.64 -12.85 -7.65
N SER A 62 0.25 -11.85 -7.69
CA SER A 62 1.57 -11.90 -7.06
C SER A 62 1.86 -10.61 -6.31
N HIS A 63 2.64 -10.74 -5.24
CA HIS A 63 3.15 -9.65 -4.42
C HIS A 63 3.83 -8.58 -5.28
N GLN A 64 3.52 -7.30 -5.03
CA GLN A 64 4.14 -6.15 -5.72
C GLN A 64 4.72 -5.16 -4.71
N GLN A 65 5.96 -4.75 -4.94
CA GLN A 65 6.58 -3.65 -4.20
C GLN A 65 6.46 -2.37 -5.04
N GLU A 66 5.91 -1.31 -4.46
CA GLU A 66 5.86 0.04 -5.04
C GLU A 66 5.30 0.04 -6.46
N LEU A 67 4.07 -0.45 -6.57
CA LEU A 67 3.42 -0.70 -7.85
C LEU A 67 3.00 0.61 -8.52
N ASP A 68 3.62 0.93 -9.66
CA ASP A 68 3.04 1.85 -10.64
C ASP A 68 1.96 1.11 -11.45
N LEU A 69 0.70 1.39 -11.14
CA LEU A 69 -0.44 0.68 -11.71
C LEU A 69 -0.60 0.92 -13.21
N HIS A 70 -0.36 2.15 -13.68
CA HIS A 70 -0.51 2.52 -15.08
C HIS A 70 0.48 1.73 -15.95
N THR A 71 1.77 1.81 -15.61
CA THR A 71 2.85 1.10 -16.30
C THR A 71 2.67 -0.40 -16.22
N TYR A 72 2.27 -0.91 -15.06
CA TYR A 72 2.00 -2.33 -14.87
C TYR A 72 0.90 -2.84 -15.80
N LEU A 73 -0.25 -2.17 -15.87
CA LEU A 73 -1.37 -2.63 -16.69
C LEU A 73 -1.07 -2.52 -18.19
N GLN A 74 -0.30 -1.51 -18.62
CA GLN A 74 0.19 -1.45 -20.01
C GLN A 74 1.03 -2.67 -20.35
N ALA A 75 1.91 -3.11 -19.44
CA ALA A 75 2.67 -4.35 -19.61
C ALA A 75 1.78 -5.61 -19.62
N GLN A 76 0.59 -5.55 -19.00
CA GLN A 76 -0.43 -6.61 -19.07
C GLN A 76 -1.33 -6.51 -20.31
N GLY A 77 -1.11 -5.54 -21.21
CA GLY A 77 -1.84 -5.39 -22.47
C GLY A 77 -2.98 -4.39 -22.44
N TRP A 78 -3.09 -3.55 -21.42
CA TRP A 78 -3.98 -2.39 -21.46
C TRP A 78 -3.51 -1.38 -22.52
N ASP A 79 -4.44 -0.83 -23.28
CA ASP A 79 -4.18 0.09 -24.39
C ASP A 79 -3.95 1.55 -23.98
N GLY A 80 -4.02 1.87 -22.67
CA GLY A 80 -3.87 3.22 -22.14
C GLY A 80 -5.13 4.09 -22.20
N THR A 81 -6.25 3.58 -22.72
CA THR A 81 -7.46 4.37 -22.98
C THR A 81 -8.76 3.70 -22.53
N SER A 82 -8.86 2.37 -22.65
CA SER A 82 -10.01 1.58 -22.26
C SER A 82 -10.28 1.70 -20.76
N LYS A 83 -11.55 1.55 -20.35
CA LYS A 83 -11.91 1.50 -18.93
C LYS A 83 -11.20 0.35 -18.25
N VAL A 84 -10.69 0.54 -17.04
CA VAL A 84 -9.98 -0.51 -16.29
C VAL A 84 -10.79 -0.94 -15.08
N GLU A 85 -10.87 -2.26 -14.88
CA GLU A 85 -11.19 -2.87 -13.59
C GLU A 85 -10.06 -3.82 -13.20
N VAL A 86 -9.33 -3.45 -12.16
CA VAL A 86 -8.21 -4.25 -11.64
C VAL A 86 -8.57 -4.82 -10.28
N THR A 87 -8.32 -6.12 -10.10
CA THR A 87 -8.53 -6.82 -8.83
C THR A 87 -7.19 -7.17 -8.20
N VAL A 88 -7.01 -6.82 -6.92
CA VAL A 88 -5.93 -7.38 -6.09
C VAL A 88 -6.46 -8.66 -5.46
N ALA A 89 -5.85 -9.81 -5.77
CA ALA A 89 -6.33 -11.09 -5.27
C ALA A 89 -6.15 -11.22 -3.75
N ALA A 90 -6.94 -12.10 -3.13
CA ALA A 90 -6.84 -12.37 -1.70
C ALA A 90 -5.45 -12.91 -1.32
N GLY A 91 -4.92 -12.44 -0.19
CA GLY A 91 -3.57 -12.80 0.26
C GLY A 91 -2.43 -12.09 -0.47
N ILE A 92 -2.71 -11.30 -1.51
CA ILE A 92 -1.69 -10.53 -2.22
C ILE A 92 -1.41 -9.23 -1.49
N TYR A 93 -0.13 -8.89 -1.42
CA TYR A 93 0.37 -7.67 -0.81
C TYR A 93 0.90 -6.74 -1.90
N ILE A 94 0.48 -5.49 -1.84
CA ILE A 94 1.08 -4.36 -2.51
C ILE A 94 1.64 -3.48 -1.39
N TRP A 95 2.95 -3.31 -1.29
CA TRP A 95 3.59 -2.58 -0.18
C TRP A 95 4.66 -1.62 -0.66
N SER A 96 5.07 -0.71 0.20
CA SER A 96 6.30 0.07 0.03
C SER A 96 7.31 -0.25 1.12
N ASP A 97 8.60 -0.16 0.80
CA ASP A 97 9.71 -0.22 1.74
C ASP A 97 10.41 1.14 1.93
N THR A 98 9.79 2.23 1.46
CA THR A 98 10.14 3.60 1.79
C THR A 98 8.93 4.39 2.30
N THR A 99 9.16 5.43 3.09
CA THR A 99 8.08 6.30 3.58
C THR A 99 7.67 7.36 2.57
N THR A 100 8.37 7.47 1.43
CA THR A 100 8.14 8.52 0.44
C THR A 100 7.39 8.06 -0.80
N ILE A 101 7.45 6.76 -1.13
CA ILE A 101 6.77 6.19 -2.30
C ILE A 101 5.52 5.46 -1.80
N PRO A 102 4.35 5.67 -2.41
CA PRO A 102 3.16 4.91 -2.06
C PRO A 102 3.32 3.44 -2.45
N ALA A 103 2.63 2.55 -1.73
CA ALA A 103 2.61 1.14 -2.09
C ALA A 103 1.99 0.90 -3.47
N LEU A 104 0.87 1.56 -3.75
CA LEU A 104 0.23 1.60 -5.06
C LEU A 104 0.19 3.04 -5.56
N ASP A 105 0.95 3.33 -6.60
CA ASP A 105 0.83 4.57 -7.35
C ASP A 105 -0.13 4.37 -8.52
N MET A 106 -1.07 5.29 -8.71
CA MET A 106 -1.89 5.31 -9.92
C MET A 106 -1.02 5.48 -11.17
N GLY A 107 0.10 6.21 -11.10
CA GLY A 107 1.12 6.32 -12.14
C GLY A 107 0.73 7.13 -13.38
N GLY A 108 -0.53 7.56 -13.50
CA GLY A 108 -1.03 8.27 -14.67
C GLY A 108 -2.54 8.50 -14.68
N ALA A 109 -3.05 9.01 -15.78
CA ALA A 109 -4.49 9.17 -15.98
C ALA A 109 -5.09 7.85 -16.51
N PHE A 110 -6.34 7.57 -16.13
CA PHE A 110 -7.15 6.49 -16.70
C PHE A 110 -8.36 7.10 -17.42
N PRO A 111 -8.24 7.47 -18.72
CA PRO A 111 -9.28 8.22 -19.43
C PRO A 111 -10.63 7.50 -19.49
N GLY A 112 -10.62 6.18 -19.63
CA GLY A 112 -11.82 5.33 -19.60
C GLY A 112 -12.39 5.10 -18.19
N GLY A 113 -11.71 5.58 -17.15
CA GLY A 113 -12.02 5.36 -15.74
C GLY A 113 -11.30 4.13 -15.16
N LEU A 114 -11.09 4.16 -13.85
CA LEU A 114 -10.43 3.11 -13.09
C LEU A 114 -11.31 2.65 -11.92
N THR A 115 -11.53 1.34 -11.86
CA THR A 115 -12.07 0.65 -10.69
C THR A 115 -10.99 -0.26 -10.12
N LEU A 116 -10.65 -0.08 -8.84
CA LEU A 116 -9.80 -0.98 -8.07
C LEU A 116 -10.67 -1.81 -7.14
N VAL A 117 -10.64 -3.13 -7.29
CA VAL A 117 -11.28 -4.08 -6.38
C VAL A 117 -10.19 -4.70 -5.51
N ASN A 118 -10.06 -4.22 -4.27
CA ASN A 118 -9.09 -4.76 -3.34
C ASN A 118 -9.68 -5.91 -2.52
N ARG A 119 -9.11 -7.11 -2.70
CA ARG A 119 -9.35 -8.27 -1.84
C ARG A 119 -8.10 -8.70 -1.06
N GLY A 120 -6.99 -8.00 -1.28
CA GLY A 120 -5.70 -8.24 -0.64
C GLY A 120 -5.35 -7.11 0.33
N PHE A 121 -4.06 -6.74 0.34
CA PHE A 121 -3.48 -5.76 1.25
C PHE A 121 -2.71 -4.70 0.47
N ILE A 122 -2.98 -3.42 0.74
CA ILE A 122 -2.23 -2.27 0.20
C ILE A 122 -1.69 -1.46 1.38
N MET A 123 -0.36 -1.41 1.53
CA MET A 123 0.26 -0.92 2.78
C MET A 123 1.48 -0.03 2.59
N GLY A 124 1.44 1.19 3.14
CA GLY A 124 2.60 2.08 3.18
C GLY A 124 3.65 1.64 4.22
N LYS A 125 4.90 2.06 4.06
CA LYS A 125 5.96 1.77 5.04
C LYS A 125 5.77 2.55 6.35
N GLY A 126 6.00 1.88 7.48
CA GLY A 126 6.06 2.53 8.79
C GLY A 126 7.26 3.46 8.98
N GLY A 127 7.06 4.54 9.71
CA GLY A 127 8.12 5.46 10.11
C GLY A 127 9.07 4.86 11.13
N ASP A 128 10.31 5.33 11.13
CA ASP A 128 11.32 4.87 12.07
C ASP A 128 11.15 5.58 13.42
N GLY A 129 11.38 4.84 14.52
CA GLY A 129 11.30 5.35 15.88
C GLY A 129 12.41 6.34 16.21
N GLY A 130 12.08 7.35 17.02
CA GLY A 130 13.03 8.34 17.50
C GLY A 130 14.01 7.75 18.51
N TYR A 131 15.19 8.36 18.62
CA TYR A 131 16.22 7.91 19.57
C TYR A 131 17.16 9.06 19.95
N GLN A 132 17.88 8.86 21.05
CA GLN A 132 18.90 9.77 21.51
C GLN A 132 20.27 9.33 21.00
N LEU A 133 21.16 10.29 20.69
CA LEU A 133 22.54 9.98 20.30
C LEU A 133 23.41 9.66 21.53
N ALA A 134 24.63 9.18 21.27
CA ALA A 134 25.59 8.81 22.31
C ALA A 134 25.98 10.00 23.22
N ASP A 135 25.78 11.23 22.78
CA ASP A 135 26.06 12.46 23.53
C ASP A 135 24.99 12.85 24.57
N ARG A 136 23.91 12.06 24.68
CA ARG A 136 22.77 12.26 25.61
C ARG A 136 22.12 13.66 25.56
N SER A 137 22.37 14.41 24.50
CA SER A 137 21.87 15.79 24.36
C SER A 137 21.22 15.99 23.00
N SER A 138 21.72 15.29 21.99
CA SER A 138 21.17 15.27 20.65
C SER A 138 20.09 14.20 20.51
N TYR A 139 19.05 14.56 19.76
CA TYR A 139 17.86 13.74 19.56
C TYR A 139 17.54 13.61 18.07
N VAL A 140 17.27 12.38 17.65
CA VAL A 140 16.73 12.07 16.32
C VAL A 140 15.23 11.87 16.47
N ALA A 141 14.46 12.73 15.80
CA ALA A 141 13.01 12.65 15.81
C ALA A 141 12.51 11.40 15.08
N PRO A 142 11.39 10.81 15.52
CA PRO A 142 10.73 9.76 14.75
C PRO A 142 10.27 10.30 13.40
N THR A 143 10.15 9.40 12.42
CA THR A 143 9.64 9.76 11.10
C THR A 143 8.16 9.43 10.97
N ALA A 144 7.46 10.14 10.08
CA ALA A 144 6.13 9.74 9.65
C ALA A 144 6.19 8.43 8.85
N GLY A 145 5.08 7.69 8.83
CA GLY A 145 4.89 6.60 7.89
C GLY A 145 4.49 7.09 6.51
N GLY A 146 4.67 6.23 5.51
CA GLY A 146 4.39 6.52 4.11
C GLY A 146 2.95 6.23 3.70
N PRO A 147 2.52 6.77 2.55
CA PRO A 147 1.18 6.55 2.03
C PRO A 147 0.99 5.11 1.52
N ALA A 148 -0.25 4.63 1.57
CA ALA A 148 -0.62 3.36 0.92
C ALA A 148 -0.89 3.55 -0.58
N ILE A 149 -1.59 4.63 -0.94
CA ILE A 149 -2.02 4.90 -2.31
C ILE A 149 -1.67 6.33 -2.71
N GLY A 150 -1.05 6.49 -3.88
CA GLY A 150 -0.90 7.77 -4.57
C GLY A 150 -1.93 7.87 -5.69
N LEU A 151 -2.78 8.91 -5.67
CA LEU A 151 -3.82 9.11 -6.67
C LEU A 151 -3.50 10.34 -7.53
N THR A 152 -3.38 10.13 -8.84
CA THR A 152 -3.18 11.18 -9.85
C THR A 152 -4.47 11.58 -10.58
N GLY A 153 -5.58 10.92 -10.28
CA GLY A 153 -6.87 11.16 -10.92
C GLY A 153 -8.05 10.43 -10.24
N PRO A 154 -9.25 10.50 -10.84
CA PRO A 154 -10.44 9.84 -10.30
C PRO A 154 -10.32 8.32 -10.32
N ILE A 155 -10.79 7.68 -9.25
CA ILE A 155 -10.83 6.21 -9.10
C ILE A 155 -12.07 5.81 -8.29
N ILE A 156 -12.61 4.62 -8.58
CA ILE A 156 -13.54 3.92 -7.70
C ILE A 156 -12.77 2.81 -6.99
N ILE A 157 -12.83 2.76 -5.66
CA ILE A 157 -12.18 1.72 -4.87
C ILE A 157 -13.26 0.91 -4.15
N ASP A 158 -13.37 -0.38 -4.51
CA ASP A 158 -14.07 -1.37 -3.71
C ASP A 158 -13.07 -2.06 -2.79
N ASN A 159 -13.16 -1.77 -1.49
CA ASN A 159 -12.31 -2.37 -0.46
C ASN A 159 -13.14 -3.21 0.54
N ALA A 160 -14.33 -3.69 0.16
CA ALA A 160 -15.21 -4.39 1.10
C ALA A 160 -14.61 -5.70 1.66
N ALA A 161 -13.66 -6.31 0.94
CA ALA A 161 -13.02 -7.58 1.29
C ALA A 161 -11.49 -7.49 1.41
N GLY A 162 -10.94 -6.28 1.47
CA GLY A 162 -9.49 -6.03 1.50
C GLY A 162 -9.07 -5.09 2.63
N TYR A 163 -7.77 -4.82 2.68
CA TYR A 163 -7.17 -3.89 3.63
C TYR A 163 -6.35 -2.81 2.90
N ILE A 164 -6.55 -1.56 3.31
CA ILE A 164 -5.74 -0.42 2.88
C ILE A 164 -5.31 0.32 4.15
N GLY A 165 -4.01 0.45 4.36
CA GLY A 165 -3.45 1.11 5.54
C GLY A 165 -2.18 1.88 5.19
N GLY A 166 -2.17 3.17 5.49
CA GLY A 166 -0.92 3.93 5.47
C GLY A 166 0.07 3.39 6.51
N GLY A 167 1.34 3.72 6.34
CA GLY A 167 2.35 3.44 7.35
C GLY A 167 2.08 4.20 8.65
N GLY A 168 2.26 3.53 9.78
CA GLY A 168 2.21 4.18 11.09
C GLY A 168 3.43 5.08 11.30
N GLY A 169 3.28 6.18 12.04
CA GLY A 169 4.43 6.99 12.46
C GLY A 169 5.30 6.24 13.48
N GLY A 170 6.60 6.56 13.50
CA GLY A 170 7.49 6.09 14.56
C GLY A 170 7.15 6.70 15.92
N GLY A 171 7.38 5.96 16.99
CA GLY A 171 7.26 6.45 18.36
C GLY A 171 8.42 7.38 18.73
N ALA A 172 8.17 8.38 19.56
CA ALA A 172 9.22 9.23 20.11
C ALA A 172 10.07 8.48 21.15
N ALA A 173 11.32 8.89 21.33
CA ALA A 173 12.09 8.43 22.49
C ALA A 173 11.62 9.17 23.75
N ALA A 174 11.82 8.55 24.91
CA ALA A 174 11.58 9.14 26.21
C ALA A 174 12.89 9.29 26.98
N THR A 175 13.03 10.40 27.70
CA THR A 175 14.08 10.61 28.70
C THR A 175 13.47 11.21 29.94
N GLY A 176 13.77 10.64 31.12
CA GLY A 176 13.21 11.14 32.37
C GLY A 176 13.67 10.36 33.60
N GLN A 177 13.17 10.75 34.76
CA GLN A 177 13.47 10.13 36.06
C GLN A 177 12.24 9.30 36.48
N PRO A 178 12.21 7.97 36.25
CA PRO A 178 11.02 7.17 36.51
C PRO A 178 10.71 7.01 38.01
N ILE A 179 11.66 7.31 38.89
CA ILE A 179 11.50 7.27 40.34
C ILE A 179 12.01 8.59 40.92
N ALA A 180 11.12 9.39 41.52
CA ALA A 180 11.43 10.75 42.01
C ALA A 180 12.53 10.83 43.10
N ILE A 181 12.91 9.71 43.70
CA ILE A 181 13.98 9.60 44.71
C ILE A 181 15.32 9.11 44.15
N LEU A 182 15.37 8.73 42.87
CA LEU A 182 16.61 8.41 42.16
C LEU A 182 16.94 9.60 41.24
N SER A 183 18.21 10.00 41.19
CA SER A 183 18.68 11.09 40.32
C SER A 183 19.17 10.61 38.95
N THR A 184 18.96 9.33 38.61
CA THR A 184 19.51 8.69 37.41
C THR A 184 18.51 8.67 36.25
N ALA A 185 18.84 9.38 35.17
CA ALA A 185 17.97 9.45 34.00
C ALA A 185 17.83 8.06 33.35
N VAL A 186 16.62 7.78 32.86
CA VAL A 186 16.32 6.62 32.02
C VAL A 186 16.07 7.08 30.60
N HIS A 187 16.70 6.38 29.66
CA HIS A 187 16.66 6.67 28.24
C HIS A 187 16.02 5.48 27.52
N SER A 188 14.92 5.72 26.80
CA SER A 188 14.21 4.70 26.04
C SER A 188 13.99 5.17 24.61
N PRO A 189 14.49 4.46 23.58
CA PRO A 189 14.16 4.77 22.20
C PRO A 189 12.69 4.48 21.89
N GLY A 190 12.16 5.11 20.85
CA GLY A 190 10.82 4.85 20.35
C GLY A 190 10.76 3.63 19.44
N GLY A 191 9.61 2.97 19.41
CA GLY A 191 9.34 1.88 18.47
C GLY A 191 9.12 2.39 17.04
N GLY A 192 9.37 1.54 16.05
CA GLY A 192 9.00 1.78 14.66
C GLY A 192 7.49 1.68 14.45
N GLY A 193 6.99 2.41 13.46
CA GLY A 193 5.59 2.41 13.08
C GLY A 193 5.17 1.17 12.30
N ALA A 194 3.86 0.90 12.30
CA ALA A 194 3.27 -0.20 11.53
C ALA A 194 3.60 -0.08 10.03
N GLY A 195 3.89 -1.21 9.37
CA GLY A 195 4.38 -1.27 8.00
C GLY A 195 5.91 -1.39 7.90
N GLY A 196 6.60 -1.94 8.91
CA GLY A 196 8.03 -2.21 8.81
C GLY A 196 8.95 -1.05 9.21
N GLY A 197 8.47 -0.06 9.97
CA GLY A 197 9.34 0.99 10.52
C GLY A 197 10.40 0.40 11.45
N ARG A 198 11.62 0.93 11.46
CA ARG A 198 12.68 0.47 12.38
C ARG A 198 12.46 1.03 13.77
N GLY A 199 12.77 0.26 14.81
CA GLY A 199 12.85 0.77 16.18
C GLY A 199 14.11 1.61 16.39
N GLY A 200 14.01 2.68 17.17
CA GLY A 200 15.14 3.55 17.48
C GLY A 200 16.28 2.80 18.18
N ALA A 201 17.52 3.20 17.88
CA ALA A 201 18.71 2.64 18.50
C ALA A 201 18.87 3.13 19.93
N MET A 202 19.34 2.26 20.82
CA MET A 202 19.52 2.59 22.23
C MET A 202 20.98 2.95 22.55
N PRO A 203 21.26 4.07 23.22
CA PRO A 203 22.56 4.30 23.86
C PRO A 203 22.78 3.35 25.04
N TYR A 204 23.95 2.73 25.08
CA TYR A 204 24.40 1.93 26.23
C TYR A 204 25.87 2.21 26.55
N GLY A 205 26.27 1.91 27.78
CA GLY A 205 27.62 2.20 28.30
C GLY A 205 27.61 3.19 29.47
N ASN A 206 28.81 3.63 29.88
CA ASN A 206 28.99 4.52 31.04
C ASN A 206 29.29 5.96 30.61
N THR A 207 29.39 6.88 31.57
CA THR A 207 29.61 8.33 31.34
C THR A 207 30.87 8.64 30.52
N SER A 208 31.84 7.72 30.43
CA SER A 208 33.09 7.89 29.69
C SER A 208 33.16 7.06 28.40
N SER A 209 32.18 6.21 28.13
CA SER A 209 32.17 5.29 26.97
C SER A 209 30.74 4.89 26.62
N LEU A 210 30.06 5.76 25.88
CA LEU A 210 28.73 5.52 25.33
C LEU A 210 28.83 5.08 23.88
N VAL A 211 28.05 4.06 23.54
CA VAL A 211 27.94 3.51 22.19
C VAL A 211 26.48 3.33 21.80
N MET A 212 26.22 3.39 20.49
CA MET A 212 24.89 3.12 19.94
C MET A 212 24.67 1.62 19.78
N GLY A 213 23.51 1.15 20.24
CA GLY A 213 22.99 -0.18 19.95
C GLY A 213 22.55 -0.32 18.50
N ALA A 214 22.17 -1.54 18.14
CA ALA A 214 21.53 -1.80 16.86
C ALA A 214 20.11 -1.22 16.84
N PHE A 215 19.62 -0.88 15.65
CA PHE A 215 18.22 -0.54 15.44
C PHE A 215 17.35 -1.79 15.59
N GLY A 216 16.14 -1.61 16.13
CA GLY A 216 15.12 -2.65 16.09
C GLY A 216 14.72 -2.92 14.66
N SER A 217 14.86 -4.16 14.19
CA SER A 217 14.44 -4.51 12.83
C SER A 217 12.93 -4.33 12.67
N GLY A 218 12.51 -3.71 11.56
CA GLY A 218 11.10 -3.70 11.17
C GLY A 218 10.60 -5.11 10.86
N GLY A 219 9.29 -5.31 10.93
CA GLY A 219 8.67 -6.57 10.58
C GLY A 219 8.64 -6.84 9.08
N ALA A 220 8.68 -8.13 8.73
CA ALA A 220 8.44 -8.58 7.36
C ALA A 220 6.96 -8.41 6.96
N ILE A 221 6.71 -8.49 5.65
CA ILE A 221 5.36 -8.44 5.06
C ILE A 221 4.49 -9.54 5.67
N GLY A 222 3.25 -9.20 6.04
CA GLY A 222 2.29 -10.14 6.61
C GLY A 222 2.55 -10.56 8.06
N GLN A 223 3.60 -10.07 8.70
CA GLN A 223 3.81 -10.29 10.13
C GLN A 223 2.94 -9.33 10.95
N PRO A 224 2.30 -9.81 12.04
CA PRO A 224 1.62 -8.94 12.99
C PRO A 224 2.62 -8.01 13.68
N GLY A 225 2.19 -6.79 14.03
CA GLY A 225 2.83 -5.84 14.95
C GLY A 225 3.83 -6.47 15.92
N SER A 226 5.13 -6.11 15.88
CA SER A 226 6.06 -6.61 16.88
C SER A 226 5.73 -5.89 18.18
N VAL A 227 5.18 -6.63 19.12
CA VAL A 227 4.95 -6.15 20.47
C VAL A 227 6.34 -6.04 21.09
N ALA A 228 6.73 -4.85 21.59
CA ALA A 228 7.94 -4.75 22.38
C ALA A 228 7.85 -5.80 23.50
N THR A 229 8.93 -6.54 23.77
CA THR A 229 8.96 -7.64 24.76
C THR A 229 8.60 -7.21 26.20
N ASN A 230 8.33 -5.93 26.39
CA ASN A 230 8.01 -5.20 27.60
C ASN A 230 6.70 -4.37 27.47
N SER A 231 5.85 -4.64 26.48
CA SER A 231 4.49 -4.07 26.42
C SER A 231 3.54 -4.81 27.36
N ASN A 232 2.80 -4.04 28.17
CA ASN A 232 1.66 -4.55 28.94
C ASN A 232 0.49 -4.86 28.00
N ASN A 233 0.41 -6.08 27.47
CA ASN A 233 -0.81 -6.56 26.85
C ASN A 233 -1.83 -6.89 27.96
N TRP A 234 -2.86 -6.07 28.08
CA TRP A 234 -3.98 -6.31 28.98
C TRP A 234 -4.79 -7.52 28.49
N ALA A 235 -5.28 -8.34 29.42
CA ALA A 235 -6.16 -9.46 29.08
C ALA A 235 -7.37 -8.95 28.27
N GLY A 236 -7.58 -9.50 27.07
CA GLY A 236 -8.70 -9.15 26.18
C GLY A 236 -8.38 -8.11 25.09
N ALA A 237 -7.15 -7.63 24.97
CA ALA A 237 -6.76 -6.73 23.86
C ALA A 237 -6.70 -7.49 22.53
N THR A 238 -7.57 -7.14 21.57
CA THR A 238 -7.51 -7.64 20.20
C THR A 238 -6.40 -6.92 19.44
N VAL A 239 -5.32 -7.63 19.12
CA VAL A 239 -4.26 -7.12 18.24
C VAL A 239 -4.74 -7.23 16.79
N PRO A 240 -4.73 -6.16 15.98
CA PRO A 240 -5.06 -6.24 14.57
C PRO A 240 -4.12 -7.25 13.88
N SER A 241 -4.68 -8.25 13.21
CA SER A 241 -3.88 -9.31 12.54
C SER A 241 -3.18 -8.87 11.26
N HIS A 242 -3.37 -7.61 10.82
CA HIS A 242 -3.00 -7.16 9.47
C HIS A 242 -2.21 -5.85 9.41
N GLY A 243 -1.63 -5.37 10.53
CA GLY A 243 -0.67 -4.27 10.51
C GLY A 243 0.76 -4.82 10.42
N GLY A 244 1.53 -4.44 9.40
CA GLY A 244 2.94 -4.86 9.29
C GLY A 244 3.71 -4.48 10.55
N ALA A 245 4.54 -5.37 11.07
CA ALA A 245 5.26 -5.13 12.31
C ALA A 245 6.15 -3.88 12.23
N GLY A 246 5.95 -2.92 13.14
CA GLY A 246 7.00 -1.93 13.45
C GLY A 246 8.06 -2.59 14.32
N GLY A 247 9.32 -2.19 14.19
CA GLY A 247 10.42 -2.71 14.99
C GLY A 247 10.35 -2.21 16.42
N ALA A 248 10.56 -3.09 17.39
CA ALA A 248 10.60 -2.71 18.80
C ALA A 248 11.76 -1.73 19.06
N GLY A 249 11.54 -0.74 19.93
CA GLY A 249 12.65 0.04 20.50
C GLY A 249 13.50 -0.82 21.42
N GLY A 250 14.77 -0.44 21.63
CA GLY A 250 15.60 -1.02 22.70
C GLY A 250 14.99 -0.84 24.10
N ALA A 251 15.29 -1.75 25.02
CA ALA A 251 14.82 -1.68 26.41
C ALA A 251 15.51 -0.50 27.14
N GLY A 252 14.82 0.29 27.97
CA GLY A 252 15.43 1.50 28.55
C GLY A 252 16.69 1.24 29.39
N ALA A 253 17.70 2.12 29.31
CA ALA A 253 18.91 2.09 30.16
C ALA A 253 18.86 3.18 31.22
N VAL A 254 19.42 2.85 32.39
CA VAL A 254 19.67 3.80 33.47
C VAL A 254 21.07 4.37 33.32
N GLU A 255 21.21 5.68 33.51
CA GLU A 255 22.52 6.33 33.59
C GLU A 255 23.40 5.65 34.65
N GLY A 256 24.53 5.09 34.21
CA GLY A 256 25.53 4.45 35.09
C GLY A 256 25.30 2.97 35.40
N GLY A 257 24.24 2.35 34.87
CA GLY A 257 23.96 0.92 35.05
C GLY A 257 23.70 0.23 33.72
N GLY A 258 24.75 -0.35 33.13
CA GLY A 258 24.55 -1.45 32.19
C GLY A 258 24.07 -2.67 32.97
N LEU A 259 23.02 -3.33 32.47
CA LEU A 259 22.83 -4.75 32.68
C LEU A 259 23.38 -5.47 31.44
#